data_AF-A0A5N6MB68-F1
#
_entry.id   AF-A0A5N6MB68-F1
#
_cell.length_a   1.000
_cell.length_b   1.000
_cell.length_c   1.000
_cell.angle_alpha   90.00
_cell.angle_beta   90.00
_cell.angle_gamma   90.00
#
_symmetry.space_group_name_H-M   'P 1'
#
loop_
_entity.id
_entity.type
_entity.pdbx_description
1 polymer ?
#
loop_
_entity_poly.entity_id
_entity_poly.type
_entity_poly.pdbx_seq_one_letter_code
_entity_poly.pdbx_strand_id
1 'polypeptide(L)'
;MGRLPTFENLAHRQVSLQSILCPFCGCYNESADHLFVACGLAQEVRDFVSHWCKIQHIYAFGCRDLVSIYKSIPGAFRWRKMVHAVVLVAMWSLWHARNNKLFHNKFTSIVTIKEEIKTLGYLWIRVRSRSTQLTWDDWDAFNLHSLGI
;
A
#
# COMPACT_ATOMS: atom_id res chain seq x y z
N MET A 1 -3.18 -12.84 7.95
CA MET A 1 -2.50 -11.62 8.42
C MET A 1 -2.39 -11.49 9.96
N GLY A 2 -2.80 -12.46 10.79
CA GLY A 2 -2.87 -12.32 12.27
C GLY A 2 -1.55 -12.10 13.04
N ARG A 3 -0.42 -11.93 12.33
CA ARG A 3 0.88 -11.61 12.93
C ARG A 3 1.09 -10.11 13.11
N LEU A 4 0.44 -9.28 12.28
CA LEU A 4 0.59 -7.82 12.36
C LEU A 4 0.04 -7.29 13.69
N PRO A 5 0.74 -6.36 14.37
CA PRO A 5 0.29 -5.80 15.64
C PRO A 5 -0.78 -4.70 15.43
N THR A 6 -1.88 -5.05 14.77
CA THR A 6 -3.10 -4.21 14.72
C THR A 6 -3.77 -4.24 16.09
N PHE A 7 -4.59 -3.23 16.43
CA PHE A 7 -5.24 -3.21 17.73
C PHE A 7 -6.10 -4.44 18.00
N GLU A 8 -6.81 -4.97 17.00
CA GLU A 8 -7.57 -6.21 17.17
C GLU A 8 -6.65 -7.40 17.55
N ASN A 9 -5.53 -7.59 16.84
CA ASN A 9 -4.58 -8.66 17.16
C ASN A 9 -3.88 -8.45 18.51
N LEU A 10 -3.64 -7.20 18.92
CA LEU A 10 -3.06 -6.87 20.22
C LEU A 10 -4.05 -7.13 21.36
N ALA A 11 -5.32 -6.76 21.19
CA ALA A 11 -6.38 -7.08 22.15
C ALA A 11 -6.56 -8.60 22.31
N HIS A 12 -6.51 -9.36 21.21
CA HIS A 12 -6.49 -10.83 21.27
C HIS A 12 -5.30 -11.39 22.08
N ARG A 13 -4.17 -10.68 22.10
CA ARG A 13 -2.97 -11.02 22.89
C ARG A 13 -3.01 -10.43 24.30
N GLN A 14 -4.17 -9.97 24.78
CA GLN A 14 -4.38 -9.41 26.11
C GLN A 14 -3.54 -8.15 26.40
N VAL A 15 -3.15 -7.40 25.37
CA VAL A 15 -2.51 -6.10 25.55
C VAL A 15 -3.59 -5.08 25.92
N SER A 16 -3.37 -4.34 27.02
CA SER A 16 -4.28 -3.27 27.44
C SER A 16 -4.22 -2.11 26.45
N LEU A 17 -5.36 -1.78 25.83
CA LEU A 17 -5.50 -0.70 24.86
C LEU A 17 -6.65 0.22 25.30
N GLN A 18 -6.47 1.53 25.12
CA GLN A 18 -7.53 2.50 25.39
C GLN A 18 -8.70 2.41 24.39
N SER A 19 -8.40 1.97 23.17
CA SER A 19 -9.37 1.76 22.11
C SER A 19 -8.82 0.75 21.10
N ILE A 20 -9.73 0.04 20.44
CA ILE A 20 -9.41 -0.85 19.31
C ILE A 20 -9.80 -0.24 17.96
N LEU A 21 -10.29 1.00 17.95
CA LEU A 21 -10.74 1.69 16.75
C LEU A 21 -9.56 2.03 15.84
N CYS A 22 -9.80 1.95 14.54
CA CYS A 22 -8.86 2.27 13.50
C CYS A 22 -8.34 3.70 13.68
N PRO A 23 -7.02 3.90 13.75
CA PRO A 23 -6.45 5.22 13.97
C PRO A 23 -6.75 6.17 12.81
N PHE A 24 -7.09 5.70 11.61
CA PHE A 24 -7.41 6.58 10.49
C PHE A 24 -8.84 7.12 10.53
N CYS A 25 -9.83 6.24 10.63
CA CYS A 25 -11.24 6.65 10.54
C CYS A 25 -11.93 6.82 11.90
N GLY A 26 -11.47 6.14 12.96
CA GLY A 26 -12.14 6.15 14.26
C GLY A 26 -13.51 5.46 14.29
N CYS A 27 -13.95 4.83 13.19
CA CYS A 27 -15.32 4.27 13.08
C CYS A 27 -15.41 2.76 13.26
N TYR A 28 -14.36 2.01 12.91
CA TYR A 28 -14.34 0.54 12.91
C TYR A 28 -13.10 0.02 13.64
N ASN A 29 -13.11 -1.24 14.08
CA ASN A 29 -11.94 -1.85 14.70
C ASN A 29 -10.75 -1.92 13.74
N GLU A 30 -9.54 -1.73 14.27
CA GLU A 30 -8.30 -1.88 13.51
C GLU A 30 -7.96 -3.37 13.31
N SER A 31 -8.57 -3.96 12.29
CA SER A 31 -8.14 -5.23 11.70
C SER A 31 -7.15 -4.97 10.56
N ALA A 32 -6.38 -5.98 10.14
CA ALA A 32 -5.50 -5.84 8.97
C ALA A 32 -6.32 -5.54 7.70
N ASP A 33 -7.44 -6.24 7.51
CA ASP A 33 -8.31 -6.03 6.35
C ASP A 33 -8.97 -4.65 6.40
N HIS A 34 -9.33 -4.13 7.57
CA HIS A 34 -9.79 -2.76 7.67
C HIS A 34 -8.65 -1.77 7.34
N LEU A 35 -7.48 -1.92 7.96
CA LEU A 35 -6.36 -0.99 7.82
C LEU A 35 -5.84 -0.87 6.38
N PHE A 36 -5.76 -1.98 5.64
CA PHE A 36 -5.21 -2.00 4.28
C PHE A 36 -6.28 -2.04 3.19
N VAL A 37 -7.53 -2.39 3.52
CA VAL A 37 -8.60 -2.58 2.53
C VAL A 37 -9.84 -1.75 2.87
N ALA A 38 -10.56 -2.02 3.94
CA ALA A 38 -11.88 -1.40 4.12
C ALA A 38 -11.85 0.08 4.54
N CYS A 39 -10.78 0.59 5.15
CA CYS A 39 -10.68 1.97 5.60
C CYS A 39 -10.77 2.97 4.42
N GLY A 40 -11.46 4.10 4.60
CA GLY A 40 -11.59 5.14 3.56
C GLY A 40 -10.24 5.65 3.04
N LEU A 41 -9.27 5.87 3.93
CA LEU A 41 -7.90 6.23 3.51
C LEU A 41 -7.25 5.14 2.65
N ALA A 42 -7.47 3.87 3.01
CA ALA A 42 -6.94 2.75 2.24
C ALA A 42 -7.63 2.60 0.87
N GLN A 43 -8.93 2.92 0.79
CA GLN A 43 -9.67 2.99 -0.48
C GLN A 43 -9.07 4.06 -1.39
N GLU A 44 -8.87 5.29 -0.90
CA GLU A 44 -8.23 6.37 -1.67
C GLU A 44 -6.83 6.01 -2.17
N VAL A 45 -6.03 5.33 -1.33
CA VAL A 45 -4.70 4.83 -1.73
C VAL A 45 -4.81 3.78 -2.83
N ARG A 46 -5.77 2.84 -2.73
CA ARG A 46 -6.00 1.83 -3.78
C ARG A 46 -6.47 2.44 -5.08
N ASP A 47 -7.36 3.43 -5.01
CA ASP A 47 -7.82 4.16 -6.19
C ASP A 47 -6.65 4.84 -6.88
N PHE A 48 -5.83 5.55 -6.11
CA PHE A 48 -4.61 6.15 -6.64
C PHE A 48 -3.69 5.13 -7.31
N VAL A 49 -3.40 4.00 -6.64
CA VAL A 49 -2.55 2.94 -7.22
C VAL A 49 -3.16 2.40 -8.50
N SER A 50 -4.48 2.22 -8.55
CA SER A 50 -5.18 1.72 -9.75
C SER A 50 -5.00 2.68 -10.93
N HIS A 51 -5.28 3.96 -10.71
CA HIS A 51 -5.17 5.00 -11.73
C HIS A 51 -3.73 5.22 -12.18
N TRP A 52 -2.80 5.34 -11.23
CA TRP A 52 -1.39 5.60 -11.53
C TRP A 52 -0.75 4.42 -12.27
N CYS A 53 -1.02 3.17 -11.84
CA CYS A 53 -0.51 1.98 -12.52
C CYS A 53 -1.22 1.67 -13.86
N LYS A 54 -2.23 2.47 -14.25
CA LYS A 54 -3.05 2.26 -15.46
C LYS A 54 -3.72 0.88 -15.49
N ILE A 55 -4.27 0.46 -14.34
CA ILE A 55 -5.00 -0.81 -14.20
C ILE A 55 -6.48 -0.57 -13.95
N GLN A 56 -7.30 -1.58 -14.25
CA GLN A 56 -8.68 -1.58 -13.79
C GLN A 56 -8.74 -1.47 -12.26
N HIS A 57 -9.82 -0.88 -11.76
CA HIS A 57 -10.02 -0.65 -10.35
C HIS A 57 -9.77 -1.93 -9.52
N ILE A 58 -8.95 -1.82 -8.47
CA ILE A 58 -8.63 -2.95 -7.60
C ILE A 58 -9.81 -3.26 -6.68
N TYR A 59 -10.55 -4.32 -7.00
CA TYR A 59 -11.53 -4.91 -6.10
C TYR A 59 -10.84 -5.89 -5.14
N ALA A 60 -10.75 -5.52 -3.86
CA ALA A 60 -10.21 -6.36 -2.81
C ALA A 60 -11.17 -6.37 -1.61
N PHE A 61 -11.45 -7.56 -1.07
CA PHE A 61 -12.29 -7.74 0.12
C PHE A 61 -11.45 -8.04 1.37
N GLY A 62 -10.20 -8.43 1.17
CA GLY A 62 -9.21 -8.53 2.23
C GLY A 62 -7.78 -8.40 1.70
N CYS A 63 -6.82 -8.39 2.62
CA CYS A 63 -5.43 -8.17 2.27
C CYS A 63 -4.88 -9.28 1.36
N ARG A 64 -5.44 -10.50 1.42
CA ARG A 64 -5.05 -11.60 0.53
C ARG A 64 -5.37 -11.27 -0.93
N ASP A 65 -6.54 -10.69 -1.18
CA ASP A 65 -6.95 -10.28 -2.54
C ASP A 65 -6.02 -9.18 -3.03
N LEU A 66 -5.78 -8.17 -2.17
CA LEU A 66 -4.89 -7.06 -2.49
C LEU A 66 -3.48 -7.54 -2.86
N VAL A 67 -2.86 -8.41 -2.07
CA VAL A 67 -1.51 -8.95 -2.36
C VAL A 67 -1.50 -9.85 -3.60
N SER A 68 -2.61 -10.49 -3.93
CA SER A 68 -2.70 -11.42 -5.07
C SER A 68 -3.18 -10.79 -6.38
N ILE A 69 -3.55 -9.51 -6.38
CA ILE A 69 -4.14 -8.80 -7.53
C ILE A 69 -3.31 -8.92 -8.81
N TYR A 70 -1.98 -8.90 -8.68
CA TYR A 70 -1.05 -9.00 -9.80
C TYR A 70 -1.17 -10.32 -10.60
N LYS A 71 -1.78 -11.36 -10.01
CA LYS A 71 -2.03 -12.63 -10.68
C LYS A 71 -3.25 -12.57 -11.60
N SER A 72 -4.22 -11.72 -11.26
CA SER A 72 -5.52 -11.64 -11.92
C SER A 72 -5.58 -10.59 -13.02
N ILE A 73 -4.67 -9.60 -13.00
CA ILE A 73 -4.60 -8.57 -14.05
C ILE A 73 -3.92 -9.12 -15.32
N PRO A 74 -4.43 -8.77 -16.52
CA PRO A 74 -3.77 -9.10 -17.78
C PRO A 74 -2.51 -8.24 -17.99
N GLY A 75 -1.53 -8.75 -18.74
CA GLY A 75 -0.33 -7.99 -19.12
C GLY A 75 0.98 -8.75 -18.95
N ALA A 76 2.08 -8.10 -19.35
CA ALA A 76 3.41 -8.66 -19.31
C ALA A 76 3.83 -9.09 -17.89
N PHE A 77 4.57 -10.19 -17.76
CA PHE A 77 4.99 -10.71 -16.45
C PHE A 77 5.78 -9.69 -15.62
N ARG A 78 6.71 -8.96 -16.26
CA ARG A 78 7.51 -7.92 -15.58
C ARG A 78 6.62 -6.76 -15.11
N TRP A 79 5.67 -6.33 -15.92
CA TRP A 79 4.71 -5.29 -15.55
C TRP A 79 3.88 -5.69 -14.32
N ARG A 80 3.33 -6.91 -14.32
CA ARG A 80 2.57 -7.44 -13.17
C ARG A 80 3.41 -7.47 -11.90
N LYS A 81 4.70 -7.79 -12.01
CA LYS A 81 5.64 -7.72 -10.88
C LYS A 81 5.87 -6.29 -10.38
N MET A 82 5.89 -5.28 -11.27
CA MET A 82 5.96 -3.87 -10.86
C MET A 82 4.70 -3.44 -10.12
N VAL A 83 3.51 -3.76 -10.65
CA VAL A 83 2.25 -3.48 -9.96
C VAL A 83 2.22 -4.15 -8.59
N HIS A 84 2.67 -5.40 -8.49
CA HIS A 84 2.79 -6.08 -7.20
C HIS A 84 3.71 -5.34 -6.22
N ALA A 85 4.87 -4.87 -6.69
CA ALA A 85 5.79 -4.09 -5.86
C ALA A 85 5.14 -2.78 -5.36
N VAL A 86 4.42 -2.06 -6.22
CA VAL A 86 3.67 -0.85 -5.85
C VAL A 86 2.62 -1.15 -4.78
N VAL A 87 1.85 -2.24 -4.93
CA VAL A 87 0.85 -2.65 -3.94
C VAL A 87 1.49 -2.92 -2.58
N LEU A 88 2.63 -3.62 -2.55
CA LEU A 88 3.36 -3.88 -1.30
C LEU A 88 3.89 -2.59 -0.65
N VAL A 89 4.37 -1.64 -1.46
CA VAL A 89 4.82 -0.32 -0.98
C VAL A 89 3.64 0.49 -0.45
N ALA A 90 2.47 0.43 -1.10
CA ALA A 90 1.25 1.08 -0.62
C ALA A 90 0.80 0.55 0.73
N MET A 91 0.81 -0.78 0.91
CA MET A 91 0.54 -1.41 2.21
C MET A 91 1.56 -0.97 3.26
N TRP A 92 2.86 -0.93 2.91
CA TRP A 92 3.90 -0.44 3.81
C TRP A 92 3.68 1.04 4.20
N SER A 93 3.29 1.89 3.25
CA SER A 93 3.09 3.34 3.48
C SER A 93 1.88 3.58 4.40
N LEU A 94 0.80 2.81 4.23
CA LEU A 94 -0.33 2.82 5.18
C LEU A 94 0.11 2.36 6.58
N TRP A 95 0.91 1.30 6.68
CA TRP A 95 1.44 0.85 7.96
C TRP A 95 2.35 1.90 8.62
N HIS A 96 3.17 2.58 7.82
CA HIS A 96 4.06 3.65 8.27
C HIS A 96 3.27 4.86 8.76
N ALA A 97 2.28 5.32 7.98
CA ALA A 97 1.36 6.40 8.38
C ALA A 97 0.62 6.08 9.69
N ARG A 98 0.18 4.82 9.86
CA ARG A 98 -0.44 4.33 11.09
C ARG A 98 0.51 4.45 12.29
N ASN A 99 1.75 4.00 12.13
CA ASN A 99 2.75 4.07 13.21
C ASN A 99 3.11 5.53 13.55
N ASN A 100 3.24 6.40 12.55
CA ASN A 100 3.47 7.82 12.79
C ASN A 100 2.35 8.48 13.59
N LYS A 101 1.09 8.13 13.29
CA LYS A 101 -0.05 8.63 14.07
C LYS A 101 0.01 8.15 15.53
N LEU A 102 0.36 6.90 15.77
CA LEU A 102 0.30 6.31 17.11
C LEU A 102 1.49 6.61 18.00
N PHE A 103 2.71 6.58 17.45
CA PHE A 103 3.93 6.72 18.24
C PHE A 103 4.49 8.14 18.22
N HIS A 104 4.17 8.93 17.19
CA HIS A 104 4.70 10.27 17.02
C HIS A 104 3.60 11.35 16.97
N ASN A 105 2.33 10.97 17.17
CA ASN A 105 1.17 11.86 17.04
C ASN A 105 1.17 12.66 15.72
N LYS A 106 1.74 12.09 14.65
CA LYS A 106 1.92 12.75 13.37
C LYS A 106 0.85 12.30 12.38
N PHE A 107 -0.01 13.23 11.98
CA PHE A 107 -0.95 12.99 10.89
C PHE A 107 -0.21 12.96 9.54
N THR A 108 -0.49 11.96 8.72
CA THR A 108 0.07 11.83 7.38
C THR A 108 -1.04 12.01 6.36
N SER A 109 -0.94 13.05 5.53
CA SER A 109 -1.95 13.34 4.51
C SER A 109 -1.93 12.30 3.39
N ILE A 110 -3.06 12.14 2.69
CA ILE A 110 -3.13 11.27 1.51
C ILE A 110 -2.12 11.68 0.43
N VAL A 111 -1.85 12.99 0.27
CA VAL A 111 -0.86 13.50 -0.69
C VAL A 111 0.53 12.98 -0.33
N THR A 112 0.92 13.09 0.95
CA THR A 112 2.20 12.57 1.45
C THR A 112 2.32 11.06 1.27
N ILE A 113 1.24 10.30 1.51
CA ILE A 113 1.23 8.84 1.30
C ILE A 113 1.44 8.51 -0.19
N LYS A 114 0.79 9.24 -1.10
CA LYS A 114 0.95 9.06 -2.55
C LYS A 114 2.40 9.32 -2.99
N GLU A 115 3.00 10.41 -2.52
CA GLU A 115 4.41 10.74 -2.78
C GLU A 115 5.37 9.70 -2.21
N GLU A 116 5.11 9.21 -0.99
CA GLU A 116 5.88 8.15 -0.35
C GLU A 116 5.81 6.85 -1.17
N ILE A 117 4.63 6.48 -1.67
CA ILE A 117 4.45 5.31 -2.53
C ILE A 117 5.31 5.41 -3.79
N LYS A 118 5.26 6.56 -4.47
CA LYS A 118 6.07 6.79 -5.68
C LYS A 118 7.57 6.73 -5.34
N THR A 119 8.00 7.44 -4.31
CA THR A 119 9.40 7.57 -3.92
C THR A 119 10.00 6.23 -3.51
N LEU A 120 9.33 5.50 -2.60
CA LEU A 120 9.81 4.20 -2.13
C LEU A 120 9.72 3.14 -3.22
N GLY A 121 8.66 3.16 -4.04
CA GLY A 121 8.53 2.26 -5.17
C GLY A 121 9.70 2.41 -6.14
N TYR A 122 10.05 3.65 -6.51
CA TYR A 122 11.19 3.94 -7.36
C TYR A 122 12.51 3.43 -6.76
N LEU A 123 12.78 3.76 -5.50
CA LEU A 123 13.99 3.35 -4.80
C LEU A 123 14.10 1.83 -4.72
N TRP A 124 13.01 1.15 -4.36
CA TRP A 124 13.01 -0.30 -4.18
C TRP A 124 13.20 -1.03 -5.50
N ILE A 125 12.53 -0.59 -6.57
CA ILE A 125 12.69 -1.19 -7.89
C ILE A 125 14.11 -0.94 -8.37
N ARG A 126 14.56 0.32 -8.43
CA ARG A 126 15.89 0.66 -8.94
C ARG A 126 17.03 -0.08 -8.22
N VAL A 127 16.96 -0.19 -6.89
CA VAL A 127 17.98 -0.89 -6.09
C VAL A 127 17.88 -2.40 -6.22
N ARG A 128 16.68 -2.99 -6.21
CA ARG A 128 16.50 -4.46 -6.14
C ARG A 128 16.43 -5.16 -7.49
N SER A 129 15.96 -4.49 -8.55
CA SER A 129 15.84 -5.08 -9.89
C SER A 129 17.05 -4.82 -10.79
N ARG A 130 18.06 -4.07 -10.32
CA ARG A 130 19.23 -3.60 -11.11
C ARG A 130 18.80 -2.89 -12.40
N SER A 131 17.61 -2.30 -12.42
CA SER A 131 17.06 -1.60 -13.57
C SER A 131 17.66 -0.19 -13.65
N THR A 132 18.86 -0.09 -14.23
CA THR A 132 19.59 1.18 -14.40
C THR A 132 18.94 2.14 -15.39
N GLN A 133 18.02 1.64 -16.23
CA GLN A 133 17.37 2.41 -17.30
C GLN A 133 16.10 3.14 -16.85
N LEU A 134 15.56 2.85 -15.66
CA LEU A 134 14.34 3.49 -15.18
C LEU A 134 14.64 4.88 -14.60
N THR A 135 14.19 5.93 -15.28
CA THR A 135 14.26 7.31 -14.79
C THR A 135 13.13 7.61 -13.80
N TRP A 136 13.26 8.70 -13.04
CA TRP A 136 12.18 9.15 -12.17
C TRP A 136 10.97 9.62 -12.98
N ASP A 137 11.18 10.34 -14.09
CA ASP A 137 10.09 10.86 -14.92
C ASP A 137 9.27 9.73 -15.56
N ASP A 138 9.95 8.70 -16.06
CA ASP A 138 9.31 7.46 -16.53
C ASP A 138 8.47 6.83 -15.42
N TRP A 139 9.03 6.71 -14.21
CA TRP A 139 8.35 6.12 -13.08
C TRP A 139 7.14 6.94 -12.61
N ASP A 140 7.29 8.25 -12.50
CA ASP A 140 6.25 9.17 -12.04
C ASP A 140 5.04 9.15 -12.98
N ALA A 141 5.28 9.04 -14.29
CA ALA A 141 4.26 8.87 -15.32
C ALA A 141 3.77 7.41 -15.49
N PHE A 142 4.35 6.47 -14.75
CA PHE A 142 4.17 5.03 -14.90
C PHE A 142 4.32 4.59 -16.38
N ASN A 143 5.36 5.10 -17.03
CA ASN A 143 5.80 4.74 -18.36
C ASN A 143 6.98 3.76 -18.23
N LEU A 144 6.74 2.48 -18.54
CA LEU A 144 7.73 1.43 -18.32
C LEU A 144 8.37 0.93 -19.62
N HIS A 145 8.21 1.67 -20.73
CA HIS A 145 8.77 1.31 -22.03
C HIS A 145 10.29 1.15 -22.01
N SER A 146 11.00 1.95 -21.20
CA SER A 146 12.45 1.84 -20.99
C SER A 146 12.87 0.49 -20.38
N LEU A 147 11.93 -0.30 -19.85
CA LEU A 147 12.17 -1.65 -19.32
C LEU A 147 11.74 -2.77 -20.28
N GLY A 148 11.37 -2.42 -21.52
CA GLY A 148 10.82 -3.34 -22.51
C GLY A 148 9.45 -3.89 -22.09
N ILE A 149 8.66 -3.04 -21.42
CA ILE A 149 7.33 -3.34 -20.89
C ILE A 149 6.28 -2.51 -21.62
#